data_AF-A0A547NR36-F1
#
_entry.id   AF-A0A547NR36-F1
#
_cell.length_a   1.000
_cell.length_b   1.000
_cell.length_c   1.000
_cell.angle_alpha   90.00
_cell.angle_beta   90.00
_cell.angle_gamma   90.00
#
_symmetry.space_group_name_H-M   'P 1'
#
loop_
_entity.id
_entity.type
_entity.pdbx_description
1 polymer ?
#
loop_
_entity_poly.entity_id
_entity_poly.type
_entity_poly.pdbx_seq_one_letter_code
_entity_poly.pdbx_strand_id
1 'polypeptide(L)'
;MDDGFDRRPLGSVFSEGLSHFASLMRFDLRLLQAEMKVKTSTIVSSGACGIAALALFVLAAFAMVQFLILAMIHVGVNPMVACLAVGVLLGVGGVLLLYLAKRALVGWTITPVETVNQVRTDIAALKQGMRFGSTQ
;
A
#
# COMPACT_ATOMS: atom_id res chain seq x y z
N MET A 1 64.70 11.66 -10.60
CA MET A 1 63.72 11.51 -11.70
C MET A 1 63.44 10.03 -11.86
N ASP A 2 62.22 9.52 -11.78
CA ASP A 2 60.93 10.05 -11.35
C ASP A 2 60.07 8.84 -10.98
N ASP A 3 59.11 9.09 -10.11
CA ASP A 3 58.21 8.14 -9.48
C ASP A 3 57.15 7.60 -10.45
N GLY A 4 56.75 6.33 -10.29
CA GLY A 4 55.84 5.63 -11.21
C GLY A 4 54.83 4.70 -10.53
N PHE A 5 54.07 5.27 -9.58
CA PHE A 5 52.73 4.87 -9.12
C PHE A 5 52.37 3.38 -9.01
N ASP A 6 52.55 2.87 -7.80
CA ASP A 6 51.97 1.65 -7.27
C ASP A 6 50.43 1.80 -7.13
N ARG A 7 49.70 1.25 -8.09
CA ARG A 7 48.25 1.46 -8.29
C ARG A 7 47.43 0.35 -7.63
N ARG A 8 47.68 0.04 -6.34
CA ARG A 8 46.87 -0.90 -5.55
C ARG A 8 46.73 -0.46 -4.08
N PRO A 9 45.82 0.48 -3.77
CA PRO A 9 45.17 0.43 -2.44
C PRO A 9 43.67 0.74 -2.42
N LEU A 10 43.07 1.28 -3.50
CA LEU A 10 41.68 1.77 -3.46
C LEU A 10 40.63 0.66 -3.67
N GLY A 11 41.00 -0.45 -4.30
CA GLY A 11 40.09 -1.55 -4.58
C GLY A 11 39.77 -2.44 -3.38
N SER A 12 40.71 -2.59 -2.43
CA SER A 12 40.56 -3.47 -1.26
C SER A 12 39.72 -2.84 -0.14
N VAL A 13 39.81 -1.52 0.06
CA VAL A 13 38.94 -0.81 1.03
C VAL A 13 37.48 -0.75 0.57
N PHE A 14 37.25 -0.65 -0.74
CA PHE A 14 35.90 -0.70 -1.31
C PHE A 14 35.27 -2.10 -1.18
N SER A 15 36.06 -3.17 -1.30
CA SER A 15 35.57 -4.54 -1.10
C SER A 15 35.24 -4.84 0.37
N GLU A 16 36.02 -4.29 1.31
CA GLU A 16 35.77 -4.45 2.75
C GLU A 16 34.54 -3.63 3.21
N GLY A 17 34.32 -2.44 2.65
CA GLY A 17 33.10 -1.66 2.90
C GLY A 17 31.84 -2.33 2.34
N LEU A 18 31.95 -2.95 1.16
CA LEU A 18 30.83 -3.63 0.50
C LEU A 18 30.45 -4.95 1.21
N SER A 19 31.43 -5.66 1.80
CA SER A 19 31.18 -6.87 2.58
C SER A 19 30.42 -6.56 3.89
N HIS A 20 30.71 -5.43 4.54
CA HIS A 20 29.98 -4.97 5.72
C HIS A 20 28.56 -4.46 5.41
N PHE A 21 28.37 -3.72 4.31
CA PHE A 21 27.04 -3.29 3.84
C PHE A 21 26.13 -4.48 3.49
N ALA A 22 26.69 -5.52 2.85
CA ALA A 22 25.95 -6.74 2.55
C ALA A 22 25.52 -7.51 3.82
N SER A 23 26.29 -7.39 4.91
CA SER A 23 25.96 -8.02 6.21
C SER A 23 24.82 -7.29 6.92
N LEU A 24 24.82 -5.95 6.94
CA LEU A 24 23.74 -5.13 7.52
C LEU A 24 22.41 -5.32 6.77
N MET A 25 22.45 -5.31 5.43
CA MET A 25 21.27 -5.51 4.59
C MET A 25 20.62 -6.89 4.76
N ARG A 26 21.41 -7.92 5.09
CA ARG A 26 20.91 -9.27 5.40
C ARG A 26 20.17 -9.35 6.73
N PHE A 27 20.54 -8.54 7.72
CA PHE A 27 19.85 -8.50 9.01
C PHE A 27 18.51 -7.75 8.90
N ASP A 28 18.46 -6.64 8.17
CA ASP A 28 17.20 -5.91 7.93
C ASP A 28 16.21 -6.73 7.12
N LEU A 29 16.67 -7.48 6.10
CA LEU A 29 15.79 -8.37 5.33
C LEU A 29 15.22 -9.50 6.19
N ARG A 30 15.99 -10.04 7.14
CA ARG A 30 15.50 -11.09 8.06
C ARG A 30 14.49 -10.53 9.08
N LEU A 31 14.71 -9.32 9.58
CA LEU A 31 13.79 -8.65 10.51
C LEU A 31 12.47 -8.28 9.82
N LEU A 32 12.56 -7.68 8.63
CA LEU A 32 11.43 -7.35 7.77
C LEU A 32 10.62 -8.60 7.42
N GLN A 33 11.30 -9.68 7.05
CA GLN A 33 10.64 -10.93 6.70
C GLN A 33 9.98 -11.59 7.92
N ALA A 34 10.58 -11.49 9.11
CA ALA A 34 9.98 -11.96 10.36
C ALA A 34 8.72 -11.15 10.72
N GLU A 35 8.76 -9.83 10.60
CA GLU A 35 7.61 -8.96 10.87
C GLU A 35 6.49 -9.19 9.84
N MET A 36 6.84 -9.33 8.56
CA MET A 36 5.90 -9.74 7.51
C MET A 36 5.29 -11.11 7.80
N LYS A 37 6.05 -12.08 8.30
CA LYS A 37 5.53 -13.42 8.65
C LYS A 37 4.54 -13.36 9.81
N VAL A 38 4.78 -12.48 10.78
CA VAL A 38 3.88 -12.28 11.94
C VAL A 38 2.60 -11.54 11.53
N LYS A 39 2.69 -10.48 10.71
CA LYS A 39 1.53 -9.78 10.14
C LYS A 39 0.72 -10.67 9.19
N THR A 40 1.38 -11.46 8.36
CA THR A 40 0.68 -12.37 7.44
C THR A 40 0.05 -13.55 8.18
N SER A 41 0.70 -14.09 9.22
CA SER A 41 0.12 -15.17 10.05
C SER A 41 -1.22 -14.78 10.71
N THR A 42 -1.36 -13.52 11.16
CA THR A 42 -2.62 -13.01 11.73
C THR A 42 -3.67 -12.67 10.66
N ILE A 43 -3.23 -12.23 9.48
CA ILE A 43 -4.11 -11.96 8.33
C ILE A 43 -4.54 -13.24 7.62
N VAL A 44 -3.79 -14.34 7.67
CA VAL A 44 -4.11 -15.57 6.93
C VAL A 44 -5.18 -16.41 7.62
N SER A 45 -5.18 -16.50 8.97
CA SER A 45 -6.23 -17.23 9.69
C SER A 45 -7.56 -16.47 9.71
N SER A 46 -7.52 -15.14 9.81
CA SER A 46 -8.70 -14.27 9.74
C SER A 46 -9.12 -13.93 8.31
N GLY A 47 -8.20 -13.99 7.35
CA GLY A 47 -8.41 -13.60 5.95
C GLY A 47 -9.19 -14.63 5.14
N ALA A 48 -9.04 -15.94 5.43
CA ALA A 48 -9.87 -16.95 4.78
C ALA A 48 -11.36 -16.77 5.15
N CYS A 49 -11.64 -16.48 6.44
CA CYS A 49 -12.99 -16.16 6.89
C CYS A 49 -13.46 -14.81 6.31
N GLY A 50 -12.59 -13.79 6.27
CA GLY A 50 -12.88 -12.49 5.68
C GLY A 50 -13.23 -12.54 4.19
N ILE A 51 -12.49 -13.33 3.39
CA ILE A 51 -12.76 -13.52 1.97
C ILE A 51 -14.09 -14.26 1.78
N ALA A 52 -14.37 -15.29 2.57
CA ALA A 52 -15.65 -16.00 2.53
C ALA A 52 -16.83 -15.08 2.91
N ALA A 53 -16.70 -14.29 3.98
CA ALA A 53 -17.73 -13.32 4.38
C ALA A 53 -17.94 -12.25 3.31
N LEU A 54 -16.87 -11.73 2.71
CA LEU A 54 -16.97 -10.76 1.61
C LEU A 54 -17.66 -11.38 0.39
N ALA A 55 -17.34 -12.62 0.03
CA ALA A 55 -17.99 -13.32 -1.08
C ALA A 55 -19.49 -13.50 -0.84
N LEU A 56 -19.88 -13.97 0.35
CA LEU A 56 -21.29 -14.10 0.73
C LEU A 56 -22.01 -12.75 0.76
N PHE A 57 -21.34 -11.70 1.24
CA PHE A 57 -21.89 -10.35 1.25
C PHE A 57 -22.15 -9.82 -0.17
N VAL A 58 -21.20 -10.02 -1.10
CA VAL A 58 -21.36 -9.64 -2.50
C VAL A 58 -22.51 -10.44 -3.16
N LEU A 59 -22.61 -11.74 -2.88
CA LEU A 59 -23.71 -12.57 -3.38
C LEU A 59 -25.08 -12.12 -2.83
N ALA A 60 -25.15 -11.80 -1.54
CA ALA A 60 -26.36 -11.29 -0.91
C ALA A 60 -26.76 -9.92 -1.49
N ALA A 61 -25.80 -9.02 -1.69
CA ALA A 61 -26.03 -7.73 -2.33
C ALA A 61 -26.56 -7.91 -3.77
N PHE A 62 -25.98 -8.82 -4.55
CA PHE A 62 -26.46 -9.13 -5.90
C PHE A 62 -27.89 -9.67 -5.88
N ALA A 63 -28.21 -10.62 -4.98
CA ALA A 63 -29.57 -11.15 -4.84
C ALA A 63 -30.60 -10.07 -4.47
N MET A 64 -30.22 -9.13 -3.61
CA MET A 64 -31.05 -7.96 -3.24
C MET A 64 -31.36 -7.06 -4.45
N VAL A 65 -30.37 -6.80 -5.31
CA VAL A 65 -30.58 -6.02 -6.54
C VAL A 65 -31.57 -6.72 -7.47
N GLN A 66 -31.43 -8.03 -7.66
CA GLN A 66 -32.35 -8.80 -8.50
C GLN A 66 -33.77 -8.83 -7.93
N PHE A 67 -33.89 -8.99 -6.60
CA PHE A 67 -35.18 -8.91 -5.92
C PHE A 67 -35.87 -7.57 -6.16
N LEU A 68 -35.14 -6.45 -6.07
CA LEU A 68 -35.70 -5.12 -6.31
C LEU A 68 -36.21 -4.96 -7.75
N ILE A 69 -35.47 -5.48 -8.73
CA ILE A 69 -35.88 -5.46 -10.15
C ILE A 69 -37.16 -6.28 -10.34
N LEU A 70 -37.20 -7.50 -9.81
CA LEU A 70 -38.38 -8.37 -9.90
C LEU A 70 -39.59 -7.77 -9.19
N ALA A 71 -39.40 -7.11 -8.05
CA ALA A 71 -40.46 -6.41 -7.33
C ALA A 71 -41.05 -5.26 -8.17
N MET A 72 -40.23 -4.47 -8.86
CA MET A 72 -40.72 -3.44 -9.78
C MET A 72 -41.51 -4.05 -10.95
N ILE A 73 -41.02 -5.16 -11.52
CA ILE A 73 -41.72 -5.88 -12.59
C ILE A 73 -43.07 -6.40 -12.09
N HIS A 74 -43.14 -6.92 -10.86
CA HIS A 74 -44.38 -7.44 -10.28
C HIS A 74 -45.45 -6.35 -10.09
N VAL A 75 -45.05 -5.10 -9.85
CA VAL A 75 -45.96 -3.94 -9.76
C VAL A 75 -46.37 -3.44 -11.16
N GLY A 76 -45.89 -4.06 -12.24
CA GLY A 76 -46.28 -3.77 -13.62
C GLY A 76 -45.30 -2.87 -14.38
N VAL A 77 -44.11 -2.61 -13.84
CA VAL A 77 -43.08 -1.84 -14.55
C VAL A 77 -42.46 -2.71 -15.65
N ASN A 78 -42.25 -2.13 -16.84
CA ASN A 78 -41.55 -2.81 -17.93
C ASN A 78 -40.14 -3.26 -17.46
N PRO A 79 -39.73 -4.53 -17.69
CA PRO A 79 -38.42 -5.03 -17.29
C PRO A 79 -37.24 -4.16 -17.71
N MET A 80 -37.29 -3.60 -18.93
CA MET A 80 -36.21 -2.76 -19.45
C MET A 80 -36.06 -1.47 -18.65
N VAL A 81 -37.19 -0.87 -18.26
CA VAL A 81 -37.23 0.36 -17.46
C VAL A 81 -36.84 0.07 -16.00
N ALA A 82 -37.26 -1.06 -15.44
CA ALA A 82 -36.89 -1.47 -14.09
C ALA A 82 -35.36 -1.65 -13.96
N CYS A 83 -34.74 -2.38 -14.88
CA CYS A 83 -33.28 -2.56 -14.90
C CYS A 83 -32.54 -1.22 -15.05
N LEU A 84 -33.01 -0.34 -15.95
CA LEU A 84 -32.39 0.97 -16.16
C LEU A 84 -32.52 1.85 -14.91
N ALA A 85 -33.70 1.89 -14.28
CA ALA A 85 -33.95 2.68 -13.08
C ALA A 85 -33.08 2.22 -11.89
N VAL A 86 -33.03 0.91 -11.62
CA VAL A 86 -32.20 0.35 -10.53
C VAL A 86 -30.71 0.56 -10.83
N GLY A 87 -30.28 0.37 -12.08
CA GLY A 87 -28.90 0.61 -12.49
C GLY A 87 -28.47 2.07 -12.30
N VAL A 88 -29.32 3.03 -12.69
CA VAL A 88 -29.06 4.46 -12.48
C VAL A 88 -29.04 4.80 -10.99
N LEU A 89 -29.98 4.28 -10.20
CA LEU A 89 -30.04 4.51 -8.76
C LEU A 89 -28.76 4.04 -8.04
N LEU A 90 -28.31 2.83 -8.34
CA LEU A 90 -27.07 2.28 -7.78
C LEU A 90 -25.83 2.97 -8.32
N GLY A 91 -25.80 3.35 -9.60
CA GLY A 91 -24.69 4.07 -10.21
C GLY A 91 -24.48 5.44 -9.59
N VAL A 92 -25.55 6.25 -9.49
CA VAL A 92 -25.51 7.57 -8.87
C VAL A 92 -25.20 7.47 -7.38
N GLY A 93 -25.86 6.55 -6.66
CA GLY A 93 -25.61 6.30 -5.24
C GLY A 93 -24.17 5.85 -4.98
N GLY A 94 -23.64 4.95 -5.81
CA GLY A 94 -22.26 4.48 -5.72
C GLY A 94 -21.23 5.57 -5.97
N VAL A 95 -21.44 6.40 -7.00
CA VAL A 95 -20.59 7.56 -7.26
C VAL A 95 -20.63 8.54 -6.09
N LEU A 96 -21.81 8.85 -5.55
CA LEU A 96 -21.95 9.74 -4.39
C LEU A 96 -21.23 9.19 -3.16
N LEU A 97 -21.41 7.90 -2.85
CA LEU A 97 -20.71 7.23 -1.75
C LEU A 97 -19.19 7.23 -1.96
N LEU A 98 -18.69 7.01 -3.18
CA LEU A 98 -17.27 7.11 -3.49
C LEU A 98 -16.74 8.54 -3.30
N TYR A 99 -17.52 9.56 -3.66
CA TYR A 99 -17.16 10.96 -3.39
C TYR A 99 -17.11 11.26 -1.90
N LEU A 100 -18.09 10.78 -1.12
CA LEU A 100 -18.13 10.95 0.33
C LEU A 100 -16.99 10.17 1.01
N ALA A 101 -16.75 8.93 0.61
CA ALA A 101 -15.65 8.12 1.10
C ALA A 101 -14.31 8.79 0.79
N LYS A 102 -14.09 9.25 -0.44
CA LYS A 102 -12.88 9.98 -0.81
C LYS A 102 -12.72 11.26 0.01
N ARG A 103 -13.80 12.02 0.25
CA ARG A 103 -13.78 13.20 1.13
C ARG A 103 -13.48 12.83 2.58
N ALA A 104 -14.05 11.75 3.10
CA ALA A 104 -13.78 11.26 4.44
C ALA A 104 -12.32 10.81 4.58
N LEU A 105 -11.76 10.11 3.58
CA LEU A 105 -10.35 9.70 3.56
C LEU A 105 -9.38 10.88 3.39
N VAL A 106 -9.77 11.94 2.66
CA VAL A 106 -8.96 13.17 2.53
C VAL A 106 -9.05 14.05 3.77
N GLY A 107 -10.20 14.07 4.45
CA GLY A 107 -10.40 14.76 5.73
C GLY A 107 -9.78 14.02 6.92
N TRP A 108 -9.61 12.70 6.82
CA TRP A 108 -8.82 11.92 7.75
C TRP A 108 -7.35 12.16 7.44
N THR A 109 -6.70 13.02 8.21
CA THR A 109 -5.25 13.22 8.26
C THR A 109 -4.54 11.94 8.72
N ILE A 110 -4.55 10.88 7.90
CA ILE A 110 -3.69 9.71 7.98
C ILE A 110 -2.43 9.96 7.11
N THR A 111 -2.08 11.22 6.85
CA THR A 111 -0.67 11.59 6.72
C THR A 111 -0.16 11.84 8.13
N PRO A 112 0.58 10.91 8.75
CA PRO A 112 1.31 11.24 9.97
C PRO A 112 2.33 12.31 9.60
N VAL A 113 1.95 13.57 9.81
CA VAL A 113 2.75 14.75 9.44
C VAL A 113 4.10 14.69 10.14
N GLU A 114 4.11 14.14 11.37
CA GLU A 114 5.28 13.77 12.14
C GLU A 114 6.23 12.83 11.38
N THR A 115 5.73 11.70 10.85
CA THR A 115 6.57 10.71 10.14
C THR A 115 7.13 11.26 8.84
N VAL A 116 6.36 12.05 8.09
CA VAL A 116 6.84 12.67 6.85
C VAL A 116 7.91 13.72 7.14
N ASN A 117 7.75 14.49 8.22
CA ASN A 117 8.74 15.49 8.62
C ASN A 117 10.02 14.84 9.18
N GLN A 118 9.90 13.72 9.91
CA GLN A 118 11.05 12.93 10.38
C GLN A 118 11.83 12.33 9.20
N VAL A 119 11.15 11.70 8.24
CA VAL A 119 11.81 11.17 7.01
C VAL A 119 12.49 12.29 6.22
N ARG A 120 11.89 13.47 6.12
CA ARG A 120 12.49 14.62 5.44
C ARG A 120 13.74 15.12 6.17
N THR A 121 13.73 15.09 7.50
CA THR A 121 14.87 15.49 8.35
C THR A 121 16.00 14.48 8.26
N ASP A 122 15.69 13.18 8.24
CA ASP A 122 16.68 12.12 8.08
C ASP A 122 17.35 12.16 6.70
N ILE A 123 16.60 12.43 5.63
CA ILE A 123 17.16 12.61 4.28
C ILE A 123 18.09 13.84 4.23
N ALA A 124 17.72 14.91 4.92
CA ALA A 124 18.56 16.11 5.01
C ALA A 124 19.85 15.83 5.79
N ALA A 125 19.78 15.10 6.91
CA ALA A 125 20.91 14.70 7.72
C ALA A 125 21.86 13.75 6.96
N LEU A 126 21.32 12.78 6.22
CA LEU A 126 22.10 11.88 5.34
C LEU A 126 22.83 12.64 4.23
N LYS A 127 22.17 13.64 3.63
CA LYS A 127 22.80 14.50 2.62
C LYS A 127 23.94 15.34 3.20
N GLN A 128 23.81 15.79 4.45
CA GLN A 128 24.88 16.50 5.14
C GLN A 128 26.02 15.55 5.56
N GLY A 129 25.70 14.34 6.05
CA GLY A 129 26.69 13.31 6.38
C GLY A 129 27.56 12.90 5.19
N MET A 130 26.97 12.72 4.00
CA MET A 130 27.74 12.47 2.76
C MET A 130 28.63 13.65 2.37
N ARG A 131 28.25 14.89 2.70
CA ARG A 131 29.03 16.08 2.36
C ARG A 131 30.24 16.25 3.30
N PHE A 132 30.13 15.85 4.57
CA PHE A 132 31.21 15.94 5.56
C PHE A 132 32.14 14.71 5.59
N GLY A 133 31.71 13.55 5.11
CA GLY A 133 32.56 12.35 4.99
C GLY A 133 33.64 12.41 3.90
N SER A 134 33.79 13.53 3.18
CA SER A 134 34.79 13.70 2.10
C SER A 134 36.05 14.48 2.50
N THR A 135 36.18 14.86 3.78
CA THR A 135 37.30 15.68 4.28
C THR A 135 38.06 15.07 5.45
N GLN A 136 38.05 13.74 5.63
CA GLN A 136 38.98 13.06 6.54
C GLN A 136 39.71 11.93 5.83
#